data_AF-A0A1D9H6I2-F1
#
_entry.id   AF-A0A1D9H6I2-F1
#
_cell.length_a   1.000
_cell.length_b   1.000
_cell.length_c   1.000
_cell.angle_alpha   90.00
_cell.angle_beta   90.00
_cell.angle_gamma   90.00
#
_symmetry.space_group_name_H-M   'P 1'
#
loop_
_entity.id
_entity.type
_entity.pdbx_description
1 polymer ?
#
loop_
_entity_poly.entity_id
_entity_poly.type
_entity_poly.pdbx_seq_one_letter_code
_entity_poly.pdbx_strand_id
1 'polypeptide(L)' 'MTVRQRGTVNGVTFVSLEDETSIVNVIIWPDVFERYHKEILGSSMAGVYGQWQREGERGT' A
#
# COMPACT_ATOMS: atom_id res chain seq x y z
N MET A 1 -13.38 -3.45 -6.09
CA MET A 1 -12.05 -3.08 -5.59
C MET A 1 -11.34 -2.22 -6.63
N THR A 2 -11.31 -0.91 -6.41
CA THR A 2 -10.59 0.04 -7.28
C THR A 2 -9.25 0.35 -6.61
N VAL A 3 -8.13 0.04 -7.27
CA VAL A 3 -6.80 0.41 -6.78
C VAL A 3 -6.42 1.76 -7.39
N ARG A 4 -6.11 2.73 -6.53
CA ARG A 4 -5.57 4.03 -6.96
C ARG A 4 -4.18 4.23 -6.39
N GLN A 5 -3.19 4.32 -7.27
CA GLN A 5 -1.82 4.65 -6.90
C GLN A 5 -1.67 6.16 -6.74
N ARG A 6 -1.19 6.62 -5.59
CA ARG A 6 -0.89 8.03 -5.32
C ARG A 6 0.63 8.23 -5.21
N GLY A 7 1.30 8.22 -6.36
CA GLY A 7 2.68 8.69 -6.51
C GLY A 7 3.76 7.90 -5.76
N THR A 8 5.01 8.21 -6.10
CA THR A 8 6.20 7.68 -5.44
C THR A 8 7.03 8.86 -4.94
N VAL A 9 7.37 8.91 -3.65
CA VAL A 9 8.25 9.93 -3.05
C VAL A 9 9.46 9.22 -2.47
N ASN A 10 10.68 9.55 -2.93
CA ASN A 10 11.93 8.88 -2.53
C ASN A 10 11.88 7.34 -2.65
N GLY A 11 11.20 6.82 -3.68
CA GLY A 11 11.03 5.37 -3.90
C GLY A 11 9.93 4.71 -3.06
N VAL A 12 9.28 5.44 -2.14
CA VAL A 12 8.13 4.95 -1.38
C VAL A 12 6.86 5.13 -2.20
N THR A 13 6.11 4.05 -2.43
CA THR A 13 4.86 4.06 -3.19
C THR A 13 3.65 4.00 -2.26
N PHE A 14 2.65 4.82 -2.54
CA PHE A 14 1.38 4.83 -1.80
C PHE A 14 0.26 4.24 -2.65
N VAL A 15 -0.43 3.25 -2.10
CA VAL A 15 -1.54 2.56 -2.75
C VAL A 15 -2.78 2.70 -1.89
N SER A 16 -3.88 3.20 -2.47
CA SER A 16 -5.18 3.18 -1.82
C SER A 16 -5.96 1.95 -2.30
N LEU A 17 -6.37 1.12 -1.35
CA LEU A 17 -7.23 -0.04 -1.56
C LEU A 17 -8.65 0.34 -1.10
N GLU A 18 -9.61 0.24 -2.02
CA GLU A 18 -11.02 0.48 -1.74
C GLU A 18 -11.77 -0.85 -1.65
N ASP A 19 -12.40 -1.07 -0.51
CA ASP A 19 -13.26 -2.22 -0.21
C ASP A 19 -14.68 -1.75 0.15
N GLU A 20 -15.68 -2.64 0.26
CA GLU A 20 -17.08 -2.24 0.48
C GLU A 20 -17.32 -1.34 1.70
N THR A 21 -16.43 -1.39 2.68
CA THR A 21 -16.60 -0.71 3.97
C THR A 21 -15.83 0.60 4.06
N SER A 22 -14.66 0.75 3.41
CA SER A 22 -13.74 1.89 3.57
C SER A 22 -12.54 1.86 2.61
N ILE A 23 -11.76 2.94 2.61
CA ILE A 23 -10.46 3.03 1.92
C ILE A 23 -9.33 2.76 2.92
N VAL A 24 -8.45 1.82 2.59
CA VAL A 24 -7.20 1.54 3.31
C VAL A 24 -6.03 2.12 2.53
N ASN A 25 -5.13 2.84 3.20
CA ASN A 25 -3.89 3.33 2.58
C ASN A 25 -2.72 2.40 2.94
N VAL A 26 -2.02 1.94 1.91
CA VAL A 26 -0.88 1.03 2.02
C VAL A 26 0.37 1.80 1.61
N ILE A 27 1.41 1.68 2.44
CA ILE A 27 2.74 2.25 2.18
C ILE A 27 3.66 1.11 1.77
N ILE A 28 4.24 1.22 0.58
CA ILE A 28 5.16 0.22 0.03
C ILE A 28 6.55 0.85 -0.03
N TRP A 29 7.48 0.26 0.71
CA TRP A 29 8.88 0.68 0.72
C TRP A 29 9.60 0.24 -0.56
N PRO A 30 10.69 0.93 -0.97
CA PRO A 30 11.35 0.69 -2.24
C PRO A 30 11.79 -0.77 -2.43
N ASP A 31 12.32 -1.40 -1.39
CA ASP A 31 12.79 -2.80 -1.39
C ASP A 31 11.64 -3.80 -1.64
N VAL A 32 10.46 -3.53 -1.08
CA VAL A 32 9.25 -4.32 -1.31
C VAL A 32 8.71 -4.04 -2.71
N PHE A 33 8.72 -2.79 -3.14
CA PHE A 33 8.25 -2.40 -4.47
C PHE A 33 9.07 -3.07 -5.56
N GLU A 34 10.40 -3.06 -5.46
CA GLU A 34 11.29 -3.70 -6.43
C GLU A 34 11.04 -5.22 -6.52
N ARG A 35 10.83 -5.87 -5.36
CA ARG A 35 10.53 -7.31 -5.30
C ARG A 35 9.21 -7.69 -5.96
N TYR A 36 8.19 -6.83 -5.86
CA TYR A 36 6.82 -7.12 -6.30
C TYR A 36 6.30 -6.14 -7.38
N HIS A 37 7.20 -5.53 -8.15
CA HIS A 37 6.85 -4.44 -9.08
C HIS A 37 5.78 -4.82 -10.10
N LYS A 38 5.78 -6.07 -10.58
CA LYS A 38 4.82 -6.57 -11.57
C LYS A 38 3.43 -6.72 -10.96
N GLU A 39 3.39 -7.25 -9.75
CA GLU A 39 2.18 -7.49 -9.00
C GLU A 39 1.54 -6.16 -8.60
N ILE A 40 2.34 -5.18 -8.17
CA ILE A 40 1.85 -3.86 -7.72
C ILE A 40 1.26 -3.05 -8.89
N LEU A 41 1.91 -3.08 -10.07
CA LEU A 41 1.49 -2.25 -11.22
C LEU A 41 0.49 -2.96 -12.15
N GLY A 42 0.49 -4.29 -12.18
CA GLY A 42 -0.21 -5.07 -13.21
C GLY A 42 -1.36 -5.92 -12.72
N SER A 43 -1.58 -6.07 -11.42
CA SER A 43 -2.63 -6.96 -10.90
C SER A 43 -4.00 -6.28 -10.86
N SER A 44 -5.03 -7.05 -11.22
CA SER A 44 -6.43 -6.64 -11.06
C SER A 44 -6.94 -6.77 -9.62
N MET A 45 -6.23 -7.51 -8.77
CA MET A 45 -6.54 -7.73 -7.36
C MET A 45 -5.24 -7.89 -6.57
N ALA A 46 -5.16 -7.26 -5.40
CA ALA A 46 -3.97 -7.30 -4.55
C ALA A 46 -4.34 -7.66 -3.11
N GLY A 47 -3.67 -8.65 -2.55
CA GLY A 47 -3.70 -8.95 -1.11
C GLY A 47 -2.49 -8.31 -0.43
N VAL A 48 -2.71 -7.61 0.69
CA VAL A 48 -1.63 -6.96 1.44
C VAL A 48 -1.50 -7.59 2.82
N TYR A 49 -0.30 -8.05 3.13
CA TYR A 49 0.10 -8.48 4.46
C TYR A 49 1.20 -7.54 4.97
N GLY A 50 1.02 -6.96 6.15
CA GLY A 50 1.95 -5.97 6.66
C GLY A 50 1.65 -5.54 8.09
N GLN A 51 2.39 -4.54 8.54
CA GLN A 51 2.21 -3.95 9.86
C GLN A 51 1.14 -2.85 9.78
N TRP A 52 0.16 -2.91 10.68
CA TRP A 52 -0.83 -1.87 10.80
C TRP A 52 -0.22 -0.64 11.47
N GLN A 53 -0.30 0.51 10.80
CA GLN A 53 0.16 1.79 11.32
C GLN A 53 -1.06 2.62 11.69
N ARG A 54 -1.21 2.97 12.98
CA ARG A 54 -2.23 3.90 13.46
C ARG A 54 -1.55 5.09 14.12
N GLU A 55 -1.91 6.29 13.70
CA GLU A 55 -1.47 7.51 14.38
C GLU A 55 -2.00 7.49 15.82
N GLY A 56 -1.10 7.41 16.80
CA GLY A 56 -1.43 7.33 18.24
C GLY A 56 -0.95 6.07 18.97
N GLU A 57 -0.45 5.04 18.28
CA GLU A 57 0.21 3.88 18.90
C GLU A 57 1.74 3.98 18.77
N ARG A 58 2.31 5.05 19.34
CA ARG A 58 3.66 4.97 19.92
C ARG A 58 3.46 4.77 21.41
N GLY A 59 3.55 3.51 21.85
CA GLY A 59 3.76 3.23 23.26
C GLY A 59 5.09 3.85 23.69
N THR A 60 5.03 4.73 24.68
CA THR A 60 6.12 5.37 25.45
C THR A 60 7.07 6.32 24.72
#